data_AF-A0A848UTI0-F1
#
_entry.id   AF-A0A848UTI0-F1
#
_cell.length_a   1.000
_cell.length_b   1.000
_cell.length_c   1.000
_cell.angle_alpha   90.00
_cell.angle_beta   90.00
_cell.angle_gamma   90.00
#
_symmetry.space_group_name_H-M   'P 1'
#
loop_
_entity.id
_entity.type
_entity.pdbx_description
1 polymer ?
#
loop_
_entity_poly.entity_id
_entity_poly.type
_entity_poly.pdbx_seq_one_letter_code
_entity_poly.pdbx_strand_id
1 'polypeptide(L)'
;MKSLLLIAAIIVSHVCFSQEKQKAVSKDSLGLSFTINTMTKTTCHGVEVFLKRVVVDSRCPKDVMCVRAGEAKVIVSVFKDGKHLEDKLIEVYPSR
;
A
#
# COMPACT_ATOMS: atom_id res chain seq x y z
N MET A 1 -23.23 -44.07 37.39
CA MET A 1 -22.67 -44.33 36.04
C MET A 1 -23.21 -43.38 34.96
N LYS A 2 -24.51 -43.03 34.97
CA LYS A 2 -25.12 -42.05 34.03
C LYS A 2 -24.61 -40.60 34.13
N SER A 3 -24.27 -40.13 35.34
CA SER A 3 -23.69 -38.80 35.54
C SER A 3 -22.24 -38.68 35.04
N LEU A 4 -21.48 -39.78 35.00
CA LEU A 4 -20.11 -39.79 34.48
C LEU A 4 -20.06 -39.71 32.95
N LEU A 5 -21.05 -40.32 32.28
CA LEU A 5 -21.24 -40.23 30.83
C LEU A 5 -21.59 -38.81 30.36
N LEU A 6 -22.35 -38.06 31.17
CA LEU A 6 -22.72 -36.68 30.85
C LEU A 6 -21.53 -35.71 30.93
N ILE A 7 -20.60 -35.93 31.85
CA ILE A 7 -19.41 -35.08 32.01
C ILE A 7 -18.42 -35.30 30.86
N ALA A 8 -18.26 -36.54 30.40
CA ALA A 8 -17.41 -36.86 29.24
C ALA A 8 -17.92 -36.21 27.93
N ALA A 9 -19.24 -36.10 27.76
CA ALA A 9 -19.84 -35.49 26.56
C ALA A 9 -19.59 -33.98 26.45
N ILE A 10 -19.49 -33.26 27.57
CA ILE A 10 -19.28 -31.81 27.60
C ILE A 10 -17.83 -31.47 27.18
N ILE A 11 -16.85 -32.26 27.62
CA ILE A 11 -15.43 -32.03 27.35
C ILE A 11 -15.10 -32.21 25.86
N VAL A 12 -15.75 -33.15 25.17
CA VAL A 12 -15.55 -33.40 23.72
C VAL A 12 -16.01 -32.21 22.86
N SER A 13 -17.00 -31.44 23.31
CA SER A 13 -17.53 -30.31 22.54
C SER A 13 -16.60 -29.10 22.45
N HIS A 14 -15.63 -28.97 23.36
CA HIS A 14 -14.75 -27.79 23.42
C HIS A 14 -13.46 -27.93 22.61
N VAL A 15 -13.19 -29.10 22.03
CA VAL A 15 -11.93 -29.39 21.32
C VAL A 15 -12.03 -29.17 19.80
N CYS A 16 -13.23 -28.88 19.26
CA CYS A 16 -13.43 -28.77 17.80
C CYS A 16 -13.33 -27.35 17.21
N PHE A 17 -13.01 -26.32 17.99
CA PHE A 17 -12.72 -24.98 17.43
C PHE A 17 -11.26 -24.86 17.01
N SER A 18 -10.85 -25.63 15.99
CA SER A 18 -9.62 -25.35 15.26
C SER A 18 -9.95 -24.32 14.17
N GLN A 19 -9.57 -23.07 14.36
CA GLN A 19 -9.67 -22.05 13.31
C GLN A 19 -8.57 -22.33 12.27
N GLU A 20 -8.95 -22.92 11.14
CA GLU A 20 -8.11 -22.94 9.95
C GLU A 20 -7.94 -21.49 9.48
N LYS A 21 -6.82 -20.87 9.84
CA LYS A 21 -6.46 -19.53 9.38
C LYS A 21 -6.38 -19.58 7.85
N GLN A 22 -7.30 -18.89 7.18
CA GLN A 22 -7.23 -18.68 5.74
C GLN A 22 -5.84 -18.10 5.40
N LYS A 23 -5.06 -18.84 4.60
CA LYS A 23 -3.87 -18.29 3.96
C LYS A 23 -4.32 -17.10 3.13
N ALA A 24 -4.05 -15.90 3.63
CA ALA A 24 -4.28 -14.67 2.93
C ALA A 24 -3.63 -14.76 1.55
N VAL A 25 -4.44 -14.46 0.53
CA VAL A 25 -4.08 -14.43 -0.88
C VAL A 25 -2.72 -13.74 -1.04
N SER A 26 -1.70 -14.50 -1.42
CA SER A 26 -0.41 -13.95 -1.85
C SER A 26 -0.56 -13.37 -3.26
N LYS A 27 -1.30 -12.27 -3.39
CA LYS A 27 -1.06 -11.34 -4.49
C LYS A 27 0.07 -10.45 -4.02
N ASP A 28 1.28 -10.95 -4.21
CA ASP A 28 2.51 -10.20 -4.01
C ASP A 28 2.64 -9.14 -5.13
N SER A 29 1.75 -8.14 -5.08
CA SER A 29 1.79 -6.96 -5.94
C SER A 29 2.53 -5.79 -5.28
N LEU A 30 3.04 -5.98 -4.06
CA LEU A 30 3.70 -4.96 -3.23
C LEU A 30 5.24 -5.11 -3.19
N GLY A 31 5.80 -6.10 -3.91
CA GLY A 31 7.24 -6.33 -4.02
C GLY A 31 7.95 -5.56 -5.15
N LEU A 32 7.26 -4.64 -5.84
CA LEU A 32 7.89 -3.80 -6.86
C LEU A 32 8.67 -2.66 -6.17
N SER A 33 9.90 -2.96 -5.75
CA SER A 33 10.89 -1.92 -5.46
C SER A 33 11.40 -1.38 -6.78
N PHE A 34 10.68 -0.40 -7.35
CA PHE A 34 11.18 0.34 -8.50
C PHE A 34 12.00 1.54 -8.01
N THR A 35 13.22 1.67 -8.53
CA THR A 35 14.04 2.85 -8.28
C THR A 35 13.57 3.94 -9.25
N ILE A 36 12.87 4.95 -8.73
CA ILE A 36 12.58 6.14 -9.53
C ILE A 36 13.87 6.94 -9.64
N ASN A 37 14.47 6.96 -10.82
CA ASN A 37 15.56 7.89 -11.10
C ASN A 37 14.95 9.30 -11.19
N THR A 38 15.23 10.16 -10.21
CA THR A 38 14.62 11.49 -10.01
C THR A 38 15.05 12.54 -11.05
N MET A 39 15.36 12.13 -12.29
CA MET A 39 15.85 13.02 -13.34
C MET A 39 15.17 12.82 -14.71
N THR A 40 14.09 12.05 -14.79
CA THR A 40 13.33 11.89 -16.04
C THR A 40 12.49 13.13 -16.33
N LYS A 41 12.85 13.83 -17.39
CA LYS A 41 12.09 14.92 -18.00
C LYS A 41 11.02 14.33 -18.90
N THR A 42 9.74 14.63 -18.67
CA THR A 42 8.69 14.30 -19.63
C THR A 42 8.17 15.57 -20.28
N THR A 43 7.97 15.53 -21.60
CA THR A 43 7.42 16.67 -22.35
C THR A 43 6.01 16.32 -22.81
N CYS A 44 5.06 17.20 -22.51
CA CYS A 44 3.66 17.07 -22.91
C CYS A 44 3.17 18.43 -23.40
N HIS A 45 2.71 18.52 -24.65
CA HIS A 45 2.20 19.78 -25.25
C HIS A 45 3.15 20.98 -25.12
N GLY A 46 4.46 20.77 -25.24
CA GLY A 46 5.48 21.82 -25.10
C GLY A 46 5.77 22.26 -23.66
N VAL A 47 5.16 21.60 -22.67
CA VAL A 47 5.45 21.76 -21.25
C VAL A 47 6.32 20.60 -20.80
N GLU A 48 7.38 20.91 -20.08
CA GLU A 48 8.34 19.94 -19.58
C GLU A 48 8.12 19.79 -18.06
N VAL A 49 7.97 18.57 -17.59
CA VAL A 49 7.73 18.28 -16.18
C VAL A 49 8.85 17.39 -15.65
N PHE A 50 9.36 17.76 -14.48
CA PHE A 50 10.44 17.07 -13.79
C PHE A 50 10.01 16.70 -12.38
N LEU A 51 10.29 15.47 -11.95
CA LEU A 51 10.10 15.09 -10.55
C LEU A 51 11.25 15.67 -9.71
N LYS A 52 10.98 16.72 -8.93
CA LYS A 52 11.99 17.38 -8.10
C LYS A 52 12.32 16.56 -6.85
N ARG A 53 11.30 16.13 -6.10
CA ARG A 53 11.45 15.27 -4.92
C ARG A 53 10.14 14.65 -4.47
N VAL A 54 10.25 13.54 -3.73
CA VAL A 54 9.16 12.93 -2.98
C VAL A 54 9.14 13.53 -1.57
N VAL A 55 7.96 13.98 -1.12
CA VAL A 55 7.73 14.59 0.21
C VAL A 55 7.10 13.58 1.15
N VAL A 56 6.17 12.78 0.66
CA VAL A 56 5.47 11.74 1.42
C VAL A 56 5.38 10.49 0.56
N ASP A 57 5.63 9.33 1.17
CA ASP A 57 5.48 8.00 0.57
C ASP A 57 4.90 7.04 1.62
N SER A 58 3.57 6.89 1.62
CA SER A 58 2.84 6.13 2.63
C SER A 58 2.74 4.66 2.25
N ARG A 59 3.87 3.97 2.30
CA ARG A 59 3.93 2.51 2.10
C ARG A 59 3.26 1.81 3.26
N CYS A 60 2.32 0.91 2.98
CA CYS A 60 1.64 0.11 3.99
C CYS A 60 2.29 -1.28 4.08
N PRO A 61 2.97 -1.63 5.19
CA PRO A 61 3.48 -2.98 5.42
C PRO A 61 2.37 -4.05 5.36
N LYS A 62 2.74 -5.28 5.00
CA LYS A 62 1.80 -6.38 4.76
C LYS A 62 0.96 -6.75 6.00
N ASP A 63 1.51 -6.57 7.19
CA ASP A 63 0.91 -7.03 8.45
C ASP A 63 0.29 -5.89 9.29
N VAL A 64 0.03 -4.72 8.69
CA VAL A 64 -0.57 -3.59 9.40
C VAL A 64 -1.80 -3.04 8.67
N MET A 65 -2.77 -2.58 9.46
CA MET A 65 -3.95 -1.89 8.92
C MET A 65 -3.67 -0.40 8.77
N CYS A 66 -3.51 0.07 7.53
CA CYS A 66 -3.33 1.50 7.26
C CYS A 66 -4.67 2.20 7.01
N VAL A 67 -4.86 3.36 7.64
CA VAL A 67 -6.01 4.25 7.37
C VAL A 67 -5.91 4.85 5.96
N ARG A 68 -4.68 5.12 5.47
CA ARG A 68 -4.40 5.63 4.13
C ARG A 68 -3.21 4.89 3.52
N ALA A 69 -3.48 3.76 2.89
CA ALA A 69 -2.47 3.03 2.15
C ALA A 69 -2.17 3.73 0.81
N GLY A 70 -0.89 3.94 0.50
CA GLY A 70 -0.43 4.35 -0.84
C GLY A 70 -0.51 5.84 -1.16
N GLU A 71 -0.86 6.71 -0.21
CA GLU A 71 -0.79 8.17 -0.41
C GLU A 71 0.67 8.61 -0.62
N ALA A 72 0.94 9.31 -1.73
CA ALA A 72 2.23 9.91 -2.01
C ALA A 72 2.07 11.40 -2.33
N LYS A 73 3.01 12.22 -1.84
CA LYS A 73 3.08 13.64 -2.19
C LYS A 73 4.41 13.94 -2.83
N VAL A 74 4.40 14.55 -4.00
CA VAL A 74 5.60 14.84 -4.80
C VAL A 74 5.63 16.30 -5.21
N ILE A 75 6.82 16.87 -5.30
CA ILE A 75 7.03 18.18 -5.93
C ILE A 75 7.50 17.94 -7.34
N VAL A 76 6.79 18.52 -8.31
CA VAL A 76 7.20 18.56 -9.70
C VAL A 76 7.59 19.98 -10.09
N SER A 77 8.65 20.11 -10.87
CA SER A 77 9.04 21.38 -11.49
C SER A 77 8.53 21.41 -12.92
N VAL A 78 7.85 22.51 -13.27
CA VAL A 78 7.25 22.73 -14.59
C VAL A 78 8.12 23.75 -15.34
N PHE A 79 8.46 23.43 -16.59
CA PHE A 79 9.21 24.30 -17.47
C PHE A 79 8.48 24.46 -18.81
N LYS A 80 8.73 25.57 -19.48
CA LYS A 80 8.28 25.81 -20.86
C LYS A 80 9.37 26.59 -21.60
N ASP A 81 9.71 26.13 -22.80
CA ASP A 81 10.76 26.74 -23.62
C ASP A 81 12.09 26.89 -22.85
N GLY A 82 12.44 25.89 -22.02
CA GLY A 82 13.63 25.89 -21.17
C GLY A 82 13.59 26.83 -19.95
N LYS A 83 12.51 27.58 -19.75
CA LYS A 83 12.33 28.44 -18.56
C LYS A 83 11.54 27.73 -17.49
N HIS A 84 12.04 27.78 -16.25
CA HIS A 84 11.30 27.33 -15.07
C HIS A 84 10.07 28.22 -14.87
N LEU A 85 8.91 27.59 -14.72
CA LEU A 85 7.64 28.29 -14.50
C LEU A 85 7.26 28.23 -13.02
N GLU A 86 7.16 27.03 -12.46
CA GLU A 86 6.75 26.83 -11.07
C GLU A 86 7.15 25.45 -10.54
N ASP A 87 7.15 25.33 -9.22
CA ASP A 87 7.17 24.05 -8.51
C ASP A 87 5.78 23.78 -7.93
N LYS A 88 5.23 22.60 -8.20
CA LYS A 88 3.87 22.23 -7.79
C LYS A 88 3.87 20.97 -6.94
N LEU A 89 3.13 21.01 -5.84
CA LEU A 89 2.83 19.83 -5.04
C LEU A 89 1.71 19.03 -5.71
N ILE A 90 1.94 17.76 -5.97
CA ILE A 90 0.95 16.82 -6.48
C ILE A 90 0.74 15.75 -5.42
N GLU A 91 -0.52 15.52 -5.07
CA GLU A 91 -0.95 14.42 -4.23
C GLU A 91 -1.45 13.28 -5.11
N VAL A 92 -0.87 12.10 -4.91
CA VAL A 92 -1.18 10.89 -5.66
C VAL A 92 -1.78 9.88 -4.69
N TYR A 93 -2.91 9.31 -5.09
CA TYR A 93 -3.62 8.28 -4.36
C TYR A 93 -3.70 7.01 -5.23
N PRO A 94 -3.64 5.82 -4.63
CA PRO A 94 -3.78 4.59 -5.40
C PRO A 94 -5.19 4.51 -5.99
N SER A 95 -5.29 4.11 -7.25
CA SER A 95 -6.57 3.77 -7.88
C SER A 95 -7.17 2.53 -7.20
N ARG A 96 -8.45 2.58 -6.86
CA ARG A 96 -9.21 1.42 -6.32
C ARG A 96 -9.23 0.24 -7.29
#